data_AF-A0A9Y3RRT8-F1
#
_entry.id   AF-A0A9Y3RRT8-F1
#
_cell.length_a   1.000
_cell.length_b   1.000
_cell.length_c   1.000
_cell.angle_alpha   90.00
_cell.angle_beta   90.00
_cell.angle_gamma   90.00
#
_symmetry.space_group_name_H-M   'P 1'
#
loop_
_entity.id
_entity.type
_entity.pdbx_description
1 polymer ?
#
loop_
_entity_poly.entity_id
_entity_poly.type
_entity_poly.pdbx_seq_one_letter_code
_entity_poly.pdbx_strand_id
1 'polypeptide(L)'
;MLLLFINLIIAVLPSMHLFLLSAGTTGREDELTLKDRSGEIAGVVTVVVSEGSDAILPCSLSTNQNLEYLLFDWRKKAPNKQEVFMYDGGIHYNNGRPGQDEQFRGRVSHFPQELQFGNASIIIRNTRLADSGVYTCDFPHLQLEGKTFRIKLDVELTLKDRSGEIA
;
A
#
# COMPACT_ATOMS: atom_id res chain seq x y z
N MET A 1 -32.68 -23.59 38.06
CA MET A 1 -33.92 -22.95 37.59
C MET A 1 -33.47 -21.84 36.63
N LEU A 2 -33.20 -22.16 35.36
CA LEU A 2 -34.11 -22.02 34.19
C LEU A 2 -34.67 -20.57 34.11
N LEU A 3 -34.57 -19.75 33.05
CA LEU A 3 -34.43 -19.89 31.57
C LEU A 3 -33.84 -18.56 31.04
N LEU A 4 -32.87 -18.53 30.11
CA LEU A 4 -33.02 -18.41 28.63
C LEU A 4 -34.04 -17.38 28.15
N PHE A 5 -33.56 -16.27 27.54
CA PHE A 5 -34.16 -15.69 26.33
C PHE A 5 -33.05 -15.17 25.40
N ILE A 6 -32.78 -15.98 24.40
CA ILE A 6 -31.94 -15.71 23.23
C ILE A 6 -32.79 -14.89 22.26
N ASN A 7 -32.32 -13.70 21.85
CA ASN A 7 -32.88 -13.02 20.69
C ASN A 7 -32.24 -13.58 19.43
N LEU A 8 -32.94 -14.53 18.84
CA LEU A 8 -32.66 -15.15 17.55
C LEU A 8 -33.16 -14.23 16.43
N ILE A 9 -32.26 -13.46 15.81
CA ILE A 9 -32.55 -12.85 14.50
C ILE A 9 -32.39 -13.96 13.46
N ILE A 10 -33.52 -14.53 13.05
CA ILE A 10 -33.60 -15.44 11.92
C ILE A 10 -33.41 -14.61 10.65
N ALA A 11 -32.19 -14.54 10.13
CA ALA A 11 -31.97 -14.21 8.73
C ALA A 11 -32.18 -15.49 7.91
N VAL A 12 -33.40 -15.67 7.39
CA VAL A 12 -33.68 -16.68 6.37
C VAL A 12 -33.02 -16.21 5.08
N LEU A 13 -31.86 -16.76 4.72
CA LEU A 13 -31.29 -16.62 3.39
C LEU A 13 -31.71 -17.84 2.54
N PRO A 14 -32.42 -17.65 1.42
CA PRO A 14 -32.77 -18.73 0.52
C PRO A 14 -31.55 -19.14 -0.31
N SER A 15 -31.18 -20.42 -0.21
CA SER A 15 -30.38 -21.20 -1.18
C SER A 15 -29.24 -20.52 -1.95
N MET A 16 -27.99 -20.89 -1.64
CA MET A 16 -27.24 -21.88 -2.43
C MET A 16 -25.77 -22.00 -1.97
N HIS A 17 -25.32 -23.25 -1.94
CA HIS A 17 -23.96 -23.76 -1.84
C HIS A 17 -23.27 -23.90 -0.46
N LEU A 18 -22.99 -25.18 -0.19
CA LEU A 18 -22.28 -25.78 0.92
C LEU A 18 -20.86 -25.20 1.05
N PHE A 19 -20.58 -24.50 2.15
CA PHE A 19 -19.20 -24.22 2.55
C PHE A 19 -18.83 -25.12 3.73
N LEU A 20 -17.85 -26.00 3.49
CA LEU A 20 -17.26 -26.84 4.53
C LEU A 20 -16.43 -25.95 5.46
N LEU A 21 -16.90 -25.74 6.68
CA LEU A 21 -16.07 -25.20 7.76
C LEU A 21 -15.24 -26.35 8.35
N SER A 22 -13.96 -26.44 7.99
CA SER A 22 -13.02 -27.26 8.76
C SER A 22 -12.63 -26.51 10.03
N ALA A 23 -12.89 -27.11 11.19
CA ALA A 23 -12.34 -26.64 12.46
C ALA A 23 -10.82 -26.87 12.49
N GLY A 24 -10.03 -25.81 12.75
CA GLY A 24 -8.57 -25.88 12.81
C GLY A 24 -7.98 -24.74 13.65
N THR A 25 -7.75 -25.05 14.92
CA THR A 25 -6.78 -24.51 15.90
C THR A 25 -6.17 -23.10 15.75
N THR A 26 -6.42 -22.28 16.78
CA THR A 26 -5.57 -21.24 17.43
C THR A 26 -4.31 -20.73 16.68
N GLY A 27 -4.27 -19.42 16.37
CA GLY A 27 -3.04 -18.69 16.07
C GLY A 27 -3.17 -17.56 15.02
N ARG A 28 -2.88 -16.32 15.46
CA ARG A 28 -2.65 -15.06 14.71
C ARG A 28 -3.77 -14.59 13.76
N GLU A 29 -4.12 -13.31 13.88
CA GLU A 29 -4.97 -12.57 12.94
C GLU A 29 -4.24 -12.44 11.60
N ASP A 30 -4.34 -13.49 10.78
CA ASP A 30 -3.98 -13.39 9.38
C ASP A 30 -5.10 -12.61 8.67
N GLU A 31 -4.78 -11.39 8.29
CA GLU A 31 -5.62 -10.55 7.45
C GLU A 31 -5.98 -11.30 6.16
N LEU A 32 -7.26 -11.66 6.03
CA LEU A 32 -7.82 -12.40 4.91
C LEU A 32 -7.66 -11.60 3.62
N THR A 33 -6.58 -11.84 2.86
CA THR A 33 -6.45 -11.30 1.50
C THR A 33 -7.42 -12.04 0.59
N LEU A 34 -8.56 -11.41 0.26
CA LEU A 34 -9.46 -11.87 -0.79
C LEU A 34 -8.75 -11.70 -2.13
N LYS A 35 -8.14 -12.79 -2.62
CA LYS A 35 -7.66 -12.85 -4.01
C LYS A 35 -8.87 -13.12 -4.91
N ASP A 36 -9.13 -12.21 -5.84
CA ASP A 36 -10.11 -12.45 -6.90
C ASP A 36 -9.63 -13.59 -7.82
N ARG A 37 -10.54 -14.13 -8.65
CA ARG A 37 -10.25 -15.21 -9.62
C ARG A 37 -9.18 -14.81 -10.66
N SER A 38 -8.91 -13.52 -10.79
CA SER A 38 -7.81 -12.92 -11.56
C SER A 38 -6.43 -13.00 -10.88
N GLY A 39 -6.38 -13.41 -9.60
CA GLY A 39 -5.18 -13.32 -8.77
C GLY A 39 -4.93 -11.91 -8.20
N GLU A 40 -5.82 -10.95 -8.48
CA GLU A 40 -5.74 -9.58 -7.97
C GLU A 40 -6.20 -9.54 -6.51
N ILE A 41 -5.47 -8.81 -5.67
CA ILE A 41 -5.82 -8.64 -4.27
C ILE A 41 -6.86 -7.52 -4.21
N ALA A 42 -8.08 -7.83 -3.75
CA ALA A 42 -9.15 -6.84 -3.64
C ALA A 42 -8.68 -5.64 -2.79
N GLY A 43 -8.83 -4.42 -3.32
CA GLY A 43 -8.42 -3.18 -2.65
C GLY A 43 -6.93 -2.82 -2.78
N VAL A 44 -6.16 -3.49 -3.64
CA VAL A 44 -4.76 -3.14 -3.96
C VAL A 44 -4.68 -2.49 -5.33
N VAL A 45 -4.08 -1.31 -5.42
CA VAL A 45 -3.81 -0.65 -6.70
C VAL A 45 -2.50 -1.20 -7.28
N THR A 46 -2.50 -1.63 -8.55
CA THR A 46 -1.27 -2.08 -9.23
C THR A 46 -0.71 -0.98 -10.12
N VAL A 47 0.57 -0.67 -9.95
CA VAL A 47 1.36 0.25 -10.77
C VAL A 47 2.42 -0.55 -11.50
N VAL A 48 2.43 -0.48 -12.83
CA VAL A 48 3.41 -1.18 -13.68
C VAL A 48 4.27 -0.12 -14.38
N VAL A 49 5.60 -0.26 -14.32
CA VAL A 49 6.55 0.62 -14.99
C VAL A 49 7.72 -0.16 -15.57
N SER A 50 8.37 0.37 -16.59
CA SER A 50 9.64 -0.18 -17.09
C SER A 50 10.81 0.24 -16.20
N GLU A 51 11.80 -0.65 -16.03
CA GLU A 51 13.05 -0.37 -15.33
C GLU A 51 13.72 0.90 -15.88
N GLY A 52 14.17 1.76 -14.97
CA GLY A 52 14.77 3.06 -15.27
C GLY A 52 13.78 4.21 -15.43
N SER A 53 12.47 3.92 -15.49
CA SER A 53 11.43 4.96 -15.48
C SER A 53 11.18 5.49 -14.06
N ASP A 54 10.40 6.56 -13.93
CA ASP A 54 9.89 7.02 -12.65
C ASP A 54 8.53 6.37 -12.37
N ALA A 55 8.31 5.91 -11.13
CA ALA A 55 7.03 5.37 -10.69
C ALA A 55 6.31 6.35 -9.77
N ILE A 56 5.03 6.60 -10.03
CA ILE A 56 4.14 7.32 -9.10
C ILE A 56 3.33 6.27 -8.35
N LEU A 57 3.48 6.23 -7.02
CA LEU A 57 2.64 5.40 -6.16
C LEU A 57 1.49 6.26 -5.61
N PRO A 58 0.23 5.98 -6.01
CA PRO A 58 -0.89 6.81 -5.65
C PRO A 58 -1.30 6.60 -4.18
N CYS A 59 -1.54 7.69 -3.48
CA CYS A 59 -2.16 7.69 -2.15
C CYS A 59 -2.88 9.02 -1.93
N SER A 60 -4.21 9.02 -2.05
CA SER A 60 -5.01 10.24 -1.89
C SER A 60 -6.21 10.00 -0.98
N LEU A 61 -6.45 10.94 -0.07
CA LEU A 61 -7.66 10.94 0.76
C LEU A 61 -8.84 11.50 -0.03
N SER A 62 -9.99 10.83 0.06
CA SER A 62 -11.21 11.21 -0.66
C SER A 62 -11.88 12.49 -0.17
N THR A 63 -11.43 13.06 0.96
CA THR A 63 -12.10 14.17 1.66
C THR A 63 -11.42 15.53 1.47
N ASN A 64 -10.50 15.69 0.51
CA ASN A 64 -9.66 16.90 0.36
C ASN A 64 -9.06 17.36 1.70
N GLN A 65 -8.71 16.39 2.55
CA GLN A 65 -8.14 16.64 3.86
C GLN A 65 -6.77 17.30 3.69
N ASN A 66 -6.53 18.43 4.35
CA ASN A 66 -5.20 19.04 4.33
C ASN A 66 -4.20 18.15 5.11
N LEU A 67 -3.13 17.72 4.43
CA LEU A 67 -2.07 16.86 4.96
C LEU A 67 -0.82 17.62 5.43
N GLU A 68 -0.73 18.93 5.24
CA GLU A 68 0.47 19.72 5.54
C GLU A 68 0.99 19.54 6.98
N TYR A 69 0.06 19.28 7.92
CA TYR A 69 0.35 19.08 9.34
C TYR A 69 0.12 17.64 9.81
N LEU A 70 -0.16 16.70 8.90
CA LEU A 70 -0.47 15.31 9.22
C LEU A 70 0.68 14.38 8.87
N LEU A 71 0.81 13.32 9.66
CA LEU A 71 1.76 12.25 9.38
C LEU A 71 1.19 11.31 8.31
N PHE A 72 2.01 11.04 7.29
CA PHE A 72 1.82 9.88 6.42
C PHE A 72 3.15 9.14 6.22
N ASP A 73 3.07 7.81 6.19
CA ASP A 73 4.23 6.92 6.18
C ASP A 73 4.12 5.89 5.07
N TRP A 74 5.13 5.84 4.21
CA TRP A 74 5.29 4.88 3.14
C TRP A 74 6.29 3.80 3.52
N ARG A 75 5.82 2.56 3.43
CA ARG A 75 6.62 1.37 3.73
C ARG A 75 6.47 0.32 2.65
N LYS A 76 7.57 -0.34 2.31
CA LYS A 76 7.53 -1.58 1.55
C LYS A 76 7.31 -2.72 2.53
N LYS A 77 6.28 -3.55 2.32
CA LYS A 77 5.92 -4.68 3.19
C LYS A 77 6.44 -6.02 2.67
N ALA A 78 6.55 -6.16 1.35
CA ALA A 78 7.01 -7.38 0.69
C ALA A 78 7.84 -7.06 -0.57
N PRO A 79 8.85 -7.86 -0.93
CA PRO A 79 9.28 -9.08 -0.24
C PRO A 79 10.03 -8.81 1.08
N ASN A 80 10.64 -7.63 1.23
CA ASN A 80 11.34 -7.20 2.44
C ASN A 80 10.64 -5.98 3.06
N LYS A 81 10.66 -5.88 4.39
CA LYS A 81 10.17 -4.71 5.11
C LYS A 81 11.20 -3.59 5.05
N GLN A 82 10.85 -2.47 4.42
CA GLN A 82 11.77 -1.35 4.22
C GLN A 82 11.03 -0.02 4.35
N GLU A 83 11.71 0.95 4.96
CA GLU A 83 11.18 2.29 5.18
C GLU A 83 11.42 3.15 3.93
N VAL A 84 10.35 3.62 3.28
CA VAL A 84 10.42 4.22 1.94
C VAL A 84 10.42 5.73 2.03
N PHE A 85 9.41 6.31 2.67
CA PHE A 85 9.28 7.74 2.82
C PHE A 85 8.35 8.08 3.98
N MET A 86 8.62 9.13 4.74
CA MET A 86 7.71 9.61 5.78
C MET A 86 7.71 11.12 5.77
N TYR A 87 6.52 11.68 5.94
CA TYR A 87 6.27 13.09 6.15
C TYR A 87 5.52 13.28 7.46
N ASP A 88 5.94 14.25 8.26
CA ASP A 88 5.32 14.62 9.53
C ASP A 88 5.43 16.12 9.75
N GLY A 89 4.35 16.85 9.45
CA GLY A 89 4.28 18.29 9.69
C GLY A 89 5.41 19.11 9.05
N GLY A 90 5.89 18.67 7.88
CA GLY A 90 6.99 19.31 7.15
C GLY A 90 8.36 18.66 7.41
N ILE A 91 8.49 17.76 8.38
CA ILE A 91 9.71 16.98 8.62
C ILE A 91 9.65 15.68 7.80
N HIS A 92 10.67 15.42 6.99
CA HIS A 92 10.73 14.25 6.12
C HIS A 92 12.17 13.83 5.80
N TYR A 93 12.36 12.65 5.18
CA TYR A 93 13.71 12.13 4.91
C TYR A 93 14.58 13.04 4.03
N ASN A 94 13.96 13.82 3.14
CA ASN A 94 14.69 14.74 2.27
C ASN A 94 15.11 16.05 2.96
N ASN A 95 14.78 16.28 4.23
CA ASN A 95 15.16 17.49 4.97
C ASN A 95 15.67 17.22 6.39
N GLY A 96 16.34 16.08 6.60
CA GLY A 96 17.10 15.81 7.81
C GLY A 96 16.52 14.74 8.74
N ARG A 97 15.38 14.12 8.40
CA ARG A 97 14.90 12.96 9.14
C ARG A 97 15.80 11.73 8.88
N PRO A 98 16.27 10.99 9.91
CA PRO A 98 17.02 9.76 9.73
C PRO A 98 16.10 8.52 9.68
N GLY A 99 16.58 7.41 9.10
CA GLY A 99 15.90 6.11 9.16
C GLY A 99 15.33 5.58 7.83
N GLN A 100 15.49 6.32 6.72
CA GLN A 100 15.13 5.83 5.39
C GLN A 100 16.06 4.68 4.98
N ASP A 101 15.50 3.63 4.38
CA ASP A 101 16.29 2.55 3.80
C ASP A 101 17.23 3.10 2.71
N GLU A 102 18.48 2.64 2.71
CA GLU A 102 19.52 3.13 1.80
C GLU A 102 19.13 3.00 0.33
N GLN A 103 18.36 1.96 -0.04
CA GLN A 103 17.97 1.77 -1.43
C GLN A 103 17.11 2.91 -1.97
N PHE A 104 16.35 3.61 -1.10
CA PHE A 104 15.42 4.68 -1.49
C PHE A 104 16.02 6.07 -1.36
N ARG A 105 17.17 6.20 -0.69
CA ARG A 105 17.80 7.49 -0.43
C ARG A 105 18.07 8.26 -1.72
N GLY A 106 17.61 9.52 -1.75
CA GLY A 106 17.77 10.41 -2.91
C GLY A 106 16.90 10.07 -4.12
N ARG A 107 16.09 8.99 -4.08
CA ARG A 107 15.22 8.58 -5.19
C ARG A 107 13.75 8.89 -4.95
N VAL A 108 13.34 9.13 -3.71
CA VAL A 108 11.92 9.29 -3.35
C VAL A 108 11.56 10.75 -3.07
N SER A 109 10.46 11.23 -3.66
CA SER A 109 9.89 12.56 -3.40
C SER A 109 8.37 12.51 -3.29
N HIS A 110 7.77 13.48 -2.61
CA HIS A 110 6.31 13.67 -2.54
C HIS A 110 5.87 14.87 -3.38
N PHE A 111 4.58 15.22 -3.34
CA PHE A 111 4.00 16.39 -4.01
C PHE A 111 3.61 17.47 -2.98
N PRO A 112 4.52 18.40 -2.60
CA PRO A 112 4.25 19.37 -1.53
C PRO A 112 3.01 20.24 -1.79
N GLN A 113 2.82 20.69 -3.02
CA GLN A 113 1.72 21.59 -3.41
C GLN A 113 0.34 20.89 -3.40
N GLU A 114 0.33 19.56 -3.39
CA GLU A 114 -0.87 18.73 -3.43
C GLU A 114 -1.27 18.22 -2.03
N LEU A 115 -0.46 18.48 -1.00
CA LEU A 115 -0.76 18.09 0.39
C LEU A 115 -2.05 18.74 0.90
N GLN A 116 -2.27 20.01 0.55
CA GLN A 116 -3.50 20.73 0.89
C GLN A 116 -4.77 20.10 0.27
N PHE A 117 -4.62 19.25 -0.75
CA PHE A 117 -5.70 18.55 -1.43
C PHE A 117 -5.78 17.05 -1.07
N GLY A 118 -5.07 16.61 -0.02
CA GLY A 118 -5.16 15.23 0.43
C GLY A 118 -4.27 14.24 -0.30
N ASN A 119 -3.30 14.71 -1.08
CA ASN A 119 -2.41 13.86 -1.88
C ASN A 119 -1.11 13.55 -1.12
N ALA A 120 -0.97 12.31 -0.69
CA ALA A 120 0.24 11.75 -0.07
C ALA A 120 1.05 10.85 -1.04
N SER A 121 0.78 10.95 -2.34
CA SER A 121 1.47 10.14 -3.35
C SER A 121 2.97 10.43 -3.34
N ILE A 122 3.76 9.43 -3.75
CA ILE A 122 5.22 9.56 -3.89
C ILE A 122 5.66 9.20 -5.30
N ILE A 123 6.81 9.74 -5.68
CA ILE A 123 7.58 9.38 -6.87
C ILE A 123 8.79 8.57 -6.40
N ILE A 124 9.01 7.40 -7.00
CA ILE A 124 10.28 6.67 -6.92
C ILE A 124 10.98 6.83 -8.26
N ARG A 125 12.10 7.56 -8.26
CA ARG A 125 12.86 7.82 -9.49
C ARG A 125 13.79 6.69 -9.87
N ASN A 126 14.01 6.53 -11.18
CA ASN A 126 14.93 5.55 -11.75
C ASN A 126 14.71 4.17 -11.12
N THR A 127 13.53 3.60 -11.37
CA THR A 127 13.10 2.34 -10.77
C THR A 127 14.03 1.19 -11.13
N ARG A 128 14.19 0.29 -10.18
CA ARG A 128 15.01 -0.92 -10.28
C ARG A 128 14.09 -2.11 -10.11
N LEU A 129 14.46 -3.28 -10.64
CA LEU A 129 13.70 -4.52 -10.37
C LEU A 129 13.51 -4.80 -8.87
N ALA A 130 14.50 -4.43 -8.05
CA ALA A 130 14.43 -4.55 -6.60
C ALA A 130 13.35 -3.66 -5.96
N ASP A 131 12.83 -2.64 -6.67
CA ASP A 131 11.74 -1.80 -6.19
C ASP A 131 10.39 -2.51 -6.30
N SER A 132 10.25 -3.56 -7.13
CA SER A 132 9.01 -4.35 -7.20
C SER A 132 8.60 -4.88 -5.82
N GLY A 133 7.30 -4.82 -5.52
CA GLY A 133 6.79 -5.28 -4.23
C GLY A 133 5.46 -4.65 -3.83
N VAL A 134 5.04 -4.96 -2.60
CA VAL A 134 3.82 -4.40 -2.00
C VAL A 134 4.21 -3.30 -1.04
N TYR A 135 3.60 -2.13 -1.23
CA TYR A 135 3.79 -0.91 -0.48
C TYR A 135 2.51 -0.57 0.31
N THR A 136 2.68 0.11 1.43
CA THR A 136 1.59 0.78 2.14
C THR A 136 1.85 2.26 2.29
N CYS A 137 0.77 3.03 2.26
CA CYS A 137 0.70 4.42 2.66
C CYS A 137 -0.21 4.48 3.89
N ASP A 138 0.39 4.74 5.05
CA ASP A 138 -0.24 4.67 6.37
C ASP A 138 -0.47 6.09 6.91
N PHE A 139 -1.69 6.38 7.36
CA PHE A 139 -2.08 7.58 8.11
C PHE A 139 -2.48 7.17 9.54
N PRO A 140 -1.52 6.97 10.46
CA PRO A 140 -1.79 6.37 11.77
C PRO A 140 -2.61 7.26 12.70
N HIS A 141 -2.66 8.57 12.43
CA HIS A 141 -3.40 9.54 13.25
C HIS A 141 -4.69 10.04 12.57
N LEU A 142 -5.05 9.44 11.42
CA LEU A 142 -6.29 9.76 10.74
C LEU A 142 -7.41 8.86 11.25
N GLN A 143 -8.42 9.45 11.93
CA GLN A 143 -9.54 8.73 12.57
C GLN A 143 -9.10 7.82 13.73
N LEU A 144 -10.05 7.11 14.35
CA LEU A 144 -9.80 6.27 15.53
C LEU A 144 -8.98 5.01 15.21
N GLU A 145 -9.01 4.51 13.98
CA GLU A 145 -8.37 3.25 13.57
C GLU A 145 -7.15 3.45 12.65
N GLY A 146 -6.83 4.70 12.30
CA GLY A 146 -5.89 4.99 11.23
C GLY A 146 -6.46 4.68 9.84
N LYS A 147 -5.68 4.97 8.79
CA LYS A 147 -6.04 4.60 7.42
C LYS A 147 -4.83 4.09 6.68
N THR A 148 -4.97 2.98 5.96
CA THR A 148 -3.90 2.39 5.15
C THR A 148 -4.37 2.16 3.72
N PHE A 149 -3.54 2.55 2.76
CA PHE A 149 -3.68 2.20 1.35
C PHE A 149 -2.63 1.17 0.97
N ARG A 150 -2.97 0.22 0.10
CA ARG A 150 -2.05 -0.81 -0.39
C ARG A 150 -1.83 -0.66 -1.89
N ILE A 151 -0.56 -0.62 -2.28
CA ILE A 151 -0.14 -0.45 -3.67
C ILE A 151 0.84 -1.58 -4.02
N LYS A 152 0.67 -2.23 -5.17
CA LYS A 152 1.65 -3.14 -5.75
C LYS A 152 2.42 -2.40 -6.84
N LEU A 153 3.74 -2.33 -6.72
CA LEU A 153 4.63 -1.86 -7.79
C LEU A 153 5.23 -3.06 -8.53
N ASP A 154 5.09 -3.09 -9.84
CA ASP A 154 5.70 -4.07 -10.73
C ASP A 154 6.65 -3.35 -11.70
N VAL A 155 7.94 -3.65 -11.61
CA VAL A 155 8.98 -3.09 -12.47
C VAL A 155 9.40 -4.14 -13.50
N GLU A 156 9.19 -3.83 -14.77
CA GLU A 156 9.46 -4.71 -15.90
C GLU A 156 10.83 -4.43 -16.52
N LEU A 157 11.56 -5.48 -16.91
CA LEU A 157 12.85 -5.35 -17.59
C LEU A 157 12.69 -4.70 -18.97
N THR A 158 13.50 -3.67 -19.22
CA THR A 158 13.62 -3.11 -20.57
C THR A 158 14.75 -3.81 -21.31
N LEU A 159 14.43 -4.75 -22.20
CA LEU A 159 15.42 -5.35 -23.09
C LEU A 159 15.81 -4.33 -24.16
N LYS A 160 16.90 -3.59 -23.96
CA LYS A 160 17.54 -2.84 -25.05
C LYS A 160 18.26 -3.84 -25.94
N ASP A 161 17.75 -4.04 -27.14
CA ASP A 161 18.45 -4.86 -28.13
C ASP A 161 19.80 -4.22 -28.44
N ARG A 162 20.90 -4.96 -28.26
CA ARG A 162 22.26 -4.49 -28.54
C ARG A 162 22.58 -4.66 -30.03
N SER A 163 21.69 -4.23 -30.90
CA SER A 163 21.84 -4.28 -32.35
C SER A 163 22.11 -2.87 -32.91
N GLY A 164 23.36 -2.44 -32.81
CA GLY A 164 24.01 -1.55 -33.79
C GLY A 164 23.83 -0.05 -33.61
N GLU A 165 24.86 0.60 -33.04
CA GLU A 165 25.32 1.89 -33.56
C GLU A 165 26.81 1.74 -33.88
N ILE A 166 27.09 1.25 -35.08
CA ILE A 166 28.35 1.52 -35.79
C ILE A 166 27.97 2.56 -36.84
N ALA A 167 28.31 3.81 -36.58
CA ALA A 167 28.39 4.87 -37.57
C ALA A 167 29.81 5.45 -37.55
#